data_AF-A0A7W5VKB0-F1
#
_entry.id   AF-A0A7W5VKB0-F1
#
_cell.length_a   1.000
_cell.length_b   1.000
_cell.length_c   1.000
_cell.angle_alpha   90.00
_cell.angle_beta   90.00
_cell.angle_gamma   90.00
#
_symmetry.space_group_name_H-M   'P 1'
#
loop_
_entity.id
_entity.type
_entity.pdbx_description
1 polymer ?
#
loop_
_entity_poly.entity_id
_entity_poly.type
_entity_poly.pdbx_seq_one_letter_code
_entity_poly.pdbx_strand_id
1 'polypeptide(L)'
;MATGQHQAGDPNILIVVNAGYDVTRLAFLLADLPVDVLGRLRSDRVMRRPTPPRVYDPYGGRPPKHGKKFVFGDPATWGEPHAATITETTRYGTAHAQVWDRLHPRLTRRAAWLGFPGELPIIAGTVLRLQVDHLPSGGDPKPIWMWWSGTDGTSQDVDRL
;
A
#
# COMPACT_ATOMS: atom_id res chain seq x y z
N MET A 1 6.26 -17.58 27.24
CA MET A 1 5.61 -16.61 26.33
C MET A 1 4.51 -15.94 27.14
N ALA A 2 4.72 -14.72 27.61
CA ALA A 2 3.67 -14.00 28.34
C ALA A 2 2.62 -13.54 27.32
N THR A 3 1.38 -13.98 27.51
CA THR A 3 0.21 -13.55 26.73
C THR A 3 -0.21 -12.17 27.25
N GLY A 4 0.18 -11.11 26.54
CA GLY A 4 -0.21 -9.73 26.84
C GLY A 4 -1.33 -9.25 25.91
N GLN A 5 -2.25 -8.42 26.44
CA GLN A 5 -3.19 -7.65 25.61
C GLN A 5 -2.51 -6.35 25.19
N HIS A 6 -2.83 -5.87 23.97
CA HIS A 6 -2.38 -4.57 23.47
C HIS A 6 -2.76 -3.45 24.46
N GLN A 7 -1.81 -2.57 24.72
CA GLN A 7 -1.96 -1.42 25.62
C GLN A 7 -1.79 -0.10 24.84
N ALA A 8 -2.29 0.98 25.42
CA ALA A 8 -2.03 2.32 24.89
C ALA A 8 -0.50 2.60 24.88
N GLY A 9 0.02 2.97 23.71
CA GLY A 9 1.45 3.19 23.49
C GLY A 9 2.17 2.00 22.81
N ASP A 10 1.55 0.82 22.76
CA ASP A 10 2.07 -0.28 21.95
C ASP A 10 1.90 0.03 20.45
N PRO A 11 2.80 -0.47 19.59
CA PRO A 11 2.61 -0.40 18.14
C PRO A 11 1.27 -1.00 17.72
N ASN A 12 0.69 -0.49 16.64
CA ASN A 12 -0.51 -1.07 16.05
C ASN A 12 -0.29 -2.56 15.73
N ILE A 13 -1.34 -3.35 15.97
CA ILE A 13 -1.39 -4.76 15.64
C ILE A 13 -1.38 -4.89 14.10
N LEU A 14 -0.39 -5.59 13.56
CA LEU A 14 -0.28 -5.80 12.12
C LEU A 14 -1.10 -7.02 11.69
N ILE A 15 -2.17 -6.80 10.94
CA ILE A 15 -2.96 -7.86 10.29
C ILE A 15 -2.44 -8.05 8.87
N VAL A 16 -1.94 -9.25 8.56
CA VAL A 16 -1.42 -9.60 7.23
C VAL A 16 -2.44 -10.45 6.48
N VAL A 17 -2.82 -10.02 5.27
CA VAL A 17 -3.78 -10.71 4.41
C VAL A 17 -3.21 -11.01 3.03
N ASN A 18 -3.70 -12.07 2.40
CA ASN A 18 -3.31 -12.41 1.03
C ASN A 18 -4.18 -11.65 0.00
N ALA A 19 -3.78 -11.69 -1.28
CA ALA A 19 -4.38 -10.95 -2.39
C ALA A 19 -5.85 -11.26 -2.73
N GLY A 20 -6.45 -12.27 -2.07
CA GLY A 20 -7.88 -12.57 -2.19
C GLY A 20 -8.77 -11.61 -1.38
N TYR A 21 -8.20 -10.87 -0.43
CA TYR A 21 -8.94 -9.93 0.41
C TYR A 21 -8.93 -8.51 -0.19
N ASP A 22 -10.03 -7.78 -0.01
CA ASP A 22 -10.05 -6.33 -0.24
C ASP A 22 -9.38 -5.65 0.96
N VAL A 23 -8.04 -5.57 0.93
CA VAL A 23 -7.22 -4.99 1.99
C VAL A 23 -7.62 -3.56 2.33
N THR A 24 -8.02 -2.77 1.34
CA THR A 24 -8.44 -1.39 1.54
C THR A 24 -9.80 -1.32 2.25
N ARG A 25 -10.72 -2.24 1.96
CA ARG A 25 -11.98 -2.35 2.70
C ARG A 25 -11.74 -2.78 4.15
N LEU A 26 -10.83 -3.72 4.40
CA LEU A 26 -10.47 -4.11 5.77
C LEU A 26 -9.88 -2.94 6.55
N ALA A 27 -8.94 -2.20 5.96
CA ALA A 27 -8.38 -1.00 6.58
C ALA A 27 -9.46 0.06 6.90
N PHE A 28 -10.44 0.25 6.01
CA PHE A 28 -11.57 1.14 6.30
C PHE A 28 -12.41 0.69 7.48
N LEU A 29 -12.71 -0.61 7.56
CA LEU A 29 -13.59 -1.17 8.58
C LEU A 29 -12.94 -1.22 9.96
N LEU A 30 -11.61 -1.23 10.02
CA LEU A 30 -10.82 -1.36 11.24
C LEU A 30 -10.14 -0.03 11.64
N ALA A 31 -10.50 1.08 11.00
CA ALA A 31 -9.81 2.36 11.14
C ALA A 31 -9.92 2.98 12.56
N ASP A 32 -10.86 2.51 13.38
CA ASP A 32 -11.07 2.92 14.77
C ASP A 32 -10.40 1.99 15.79
N LEU A 33 -9.68 0.96 15.32
CA LEU A 33 -8.92 0.02 16.15
C LEU A 33 -7.41 0.30 16.03
N PRO A 34 -6.59 -0.10 17.02
CA PRO A 34 -5.14 0.04 16.97
C PRO A 34 -4.51 -1.03 16.05
N VAL A 35 -4.89 -1.00 14.77
CA VAL A 35 -4.58 -2.03 13.79
C VAL A 35 -4.05 -1.39 12.51
N ASP A 36 -2.98 -1.99 12.00
CA ASP A 36 -2.53 -1.77 10.65
C ASP A 36 -2.83 -3.01 9.80
N VAL A 37 -3.20 -2.80 8.54
CA VAL A 37 -3.49 -3.90 7.59
C VAL A 37 -2.45 -3.89 6.48
N LEU A 38 -1.75 -5.01 6.31
CA LEU A 38 -0.85 -5.28 5.20
C LEU A 38 -1.46 -6.35 4.30
N GLY A 39 -1.55 -6.08 3.01
CA GLY A 39 -2.13 -7.02 2.05
C GLY A 39 -1.30 -7.15 0.79
N ARG A 40 -1.13 -8.38 0.30
CA ARG A 40 -0.58 -8.61 -1.04
C ARG A 40 -1.53 -8.05 -2.09
N LEU A 41 -0.99 -7.37 -3.09
CA LEU A 41 -1.72 -6.86 -4.24
C LEU A 41 -1.32 -7.62 -5.51
N ARG A 42 -2.26 -7.68 -6.47
CA ARG A 42 -1.96 -8.17 -7.82
C ARG A 42 -1.03 -7.21 -8.54
N SER A 43 -0.15 -7.73 -9.40
CA SER A 43 0.83 -6.94 -10.16
C SER A 43 0.24 -6.09 -11.28
N ASP A 44 -1.05 -6.26 -11.60
CA ASP A 44 -1.80 -5.49 -12.61
C ASP A 44 -2.59 -4.31 -12.01
N ARG A 45 -2.39 -4.01 -10.71
CA ARG A 45 -3.10 -2.93 -10.03
C ARG A 45 -2.61 -1.56 -10.48
N VAL A 46 -3.56 -0.61 -10.48
CA VAL A 46 -3.31 0.81 -10.69
C VAL A 46 -3.75 1.55 -9.45
N MET A 47 -2.80 2.22 -8.83
CA MET A 47 -3.00 3.10 -7.68
C MET A 47 -3.05 4.56 -8.15
N ARG A 48 -3.45 5.45 -7.24
CA ARG A 48 -3.55 6.89 -7.46
C ARG A 48 -2.75 7.61 -6.40
N ARG A 49 -2.13 8.71 -6.82
CA ARG A 49 -1.53 9.69 -5.92
C ARG A 49 -2.59 10.59 -5.30
N PRO A 50 -2.27 11.29 -4.19
CA PRO A 50 -3.09 12.38 -3.71
C PRO A 50 -3.31 13.41 -4.81
N THR A 51 -4.46 14.07 -4.79
CA THR A 51 -4.68 15.23 -5.67
C THR A 51 -3.67 16.31 -5.30
N PRO A 52 -2.90 16.85 -6.26
CA PRO A 52 -1.99 17.94 -5.97
C PRO A 52 -2.77 19.16 -5.46
N PRO A 53 -2.14 20.07 -4.68
CA PRO A 53 -2.77 21.30 -4.24
C PRO A 53 -3.45 22.02 -5.42
N ARG A 54 -4.63 22.59 -5.16
CA ARG A 54 -5.41 23.25 -6.20
C ARG A 54 -4.62 24.43 -6.74
N VAL A 55 -4.25 24.36 -8.02
CA VAL A 55 -3.80 25.53 -8.78
C VAL A 55 -5.05 26.22 -9.30
N TYR A 56 -5.11 27.55 -9.18
CA TYR A 56 -6.20 28.34 -9.74
C TYR A 56 -6.27 28.12 -11.26
N ASP A 57 -7.46 27.82 -11.77
CA ASP A 57 -7.72 27.70 -13.20
C ASP A 57 -8.67 28.83 -13.61
N PRO A 58 -8.25 29.78 -14.46
CA PRO A 58 -9.08 30.90 -14.90
C PRO A 58 -10.33 30.46 -15.68
N TYR A 59 -10.34 29.24 -16.24
CA TYR A 59 -11.51 28.68 -16.93
C TYR A 59 -12.44 27.90 -16.00
N GLY A 60 -12.11 27.82 -14.71
CA GLY A 60 -12.86 27.07 -13.72
C GLY A 60 -12.74 25.55 -13.90
N GLY A 61 -13.58 24.81 -13.19
CA GLY A 61 -13.61 23.35 -13.24
C GLY A 61 -13.59 22.69 -11.86
N ARG A 62 -14.16 21.48 -11.80
CA ARG A 62 -14.13 20.64 -10.60
C ARG A 62 -12.72 20.06 -10.44
N PRO A 63 -12.04 20.29 -9.29
CA PRO A 63 -10.75 19.67 -9.03
C PRO A 63 -10.80 18.16 -9.18
N PRO A 64 -9.77 17.53 -9.75
CA PRO A 64 -9.72 16.09 -9.84
C PRO A 64 -9.68 15.49 -8.44
N LYS A 65 -10.45 14.42 -8.22
CA LYS A 65 -10.45 13.69 -6.95
C LYS A 65 -9.17 12.87 -6.71
N HIS A 66 -8.47 12.51 -7.79
CA HIS A 66 -7.27 11.68 -7.74
C HIS A 66 -6.13 12.34 -8.51
N GLY A 67 -4.90 12.17 -8.02
CA GLY A 67 -3.70 12.55 -8.74
C GLY A 67 -3.32 11.57 -9.87
N LYS A 68 -2.06 11.66 -10.29
CA LYS A 68 -1.46 10.82 -11.32
C LYS A 68 -1.57 9.32 -10.97
N LYS A 69 -1.59 8.49 -12.00
CA LYS A 69 -1.61 7.03 -11.86
C LYS A 69 -0.24 6.54 -11.39
N PHE A 70 -0.24 5.48 -10.60
CA PHE A 70 0.90 4.63 -10.28
C PHE A 70 0.52 3.21 -10.73
N VAL A 71 1.14 2.72 -11.79
CA VAL A 71 0.78 1.47 -12.46
C VAL A 71 1.85 0.44 -12.14
N PHE A 72 1.51 -0.66 -11.47
CA PHE A 72 2.49 -1.65 -11.00
C PHE A 72 3.25 -2.32 -12.15
N GLY A 73 2.63 -2.42 -13.33
CA GLY A 73 3.27 -2.95 -14.54
C GLY A 73 4.07 -1.93 -15.36
N ASP A 74 4.14 -0.66 -14.95
CA ASP A 74 4.81 0.40 -15.71
C ASP A 74 5.72 1.27 -14.82
N PRO A 75 7.03 0.96 -14.77
CA PRO A 75 8.02 1.68 -13.99
C PRO A 75 8.11 3.18 -14.25
N ALA A 76 7.76 3.64 -15.46
CA ALA A 76 7.79 5.06 -15.79
C ALA A 76 6.78 5.88 -14.97
N THR A 77 5.77 5.22 -14.39
CA THR A 77 4.76 5.87 -13.53
C THR A 77 5.14 5.94 -12.06
N TRP A 78 6.20 5.24 -11.63
CA TRP A 78 6.48 5.07 -10.21
C TRP A 78 7.06 6.32 -9.57
N GLY A 79 7.88 7.08 -10.30
CA GLY A 79 8.68 8.16 -9.72
C GLY A 79 9.63 7.64 -8.64
N GLU A 80 10.22 8.57 -7.88
CA GLU A 80 11.15 8.24 -6.80
C GLU A 80 10.43 7.52 -5.65
N PRO A 81 10.98 6.41 -5.12
CA PRO A 81 10.47 5.80 -3.90
C PRO A 81 10.70 6.72 -2.70
N HIS A 82 9.81 6.70 -1.72
CA HIS A 82 9.97 7.47 -0.48
C HIS A 82 11.04 6.88 0.43
N ALA A 83 11.17 5.55 0.43
CA ALA A 83 12.28 4.84 1.04
C ALA A 83 12.57 3.56 0.25
N ALA A 84 13.80 3.08 0.38
CA ALA A 84 14.22 1.80 -0.16
C ALA A 84 15.26 1.17 0.77
N THR A 85 15.20 -0.16 0.91
CA THR A 85 16.18 -0.93 1.67
C THR A 85 16.71 -2.08 0.82
N ILE A 86 17.95 -2.47 1.11
CA ILE A 86 18.65 -3.56 0.45
C ILE A 86 19.20 -4.46 1.56
N THR A 87 18.78 -5.71 1.58
CA THR A 87 19.12 -6.64 2.65
C THR A 87 19.58 -7.96 2.06
N GLU A 88 20.78 -8.40 2.43
CA GLU A 88 21.25 -9.74 2.07
C GLU A 88 20.45 -10.80 2.85
N THR A 89 19.97 -11.81 2.13
CA THR A 89 19.24 -12.93 2.72
C THR A 89 19.92 -14.24 2.37
N THR A 90 19.89 -15.18 3.31
CA THR A 90 20.50 -16.50 3.11
C THR A 90 19.74 -17.38 2.11
N ARG A 91 18.46 -17.08 1.83
CA ARG A 91 17.57 -17.93 1.02
C ARG A 91 17.17 -17.34 -0.32
N TYR A 92 17.17 -16.02 -0.46
CA TYR A 92 16.63 -15.33 -1.64
C TYR A 92 17.67 -14.47 -2.36
N GLY A 93 18.92 -14.48 -1.87
CA GLY A 93 19.94 -13.52 -2.28
C GLY A 93 19.62 -12.14 -1.74
N THR A 94 19.85 -11.11 -2.53
CA THR A 94 19.57 -9.72 -2.16
C THR A 94 18.08 -9.44 -2.25
N ALA A 95 17.50 -8.94 -1.17
CA ALA A 95 16.14 -8.41 -1.15
C ALA A 95 16.18 -6.89 -1.31
N HIS A 96 15.47 -6.39 -2.33
CA HIS A 96 15.26 -4.98 -2.60
C HIS A 96 13.81 -4.63 -2.28
N ALA A 97 13.62 -3.81 -1.24
CA ALA A 97 12.32 -3.28 -0.88
C ALA A 97 12.25 -1.80 -1.26
N GLN A 98 11.16 -1.39 -1.89
CA GLN A 98 10.89 0.01 -2.25
C GLN A 98 9.48 0.38 -1.82
N VAL A 99 9.30 1.59 -1.32
CA VAL A 99 7.97 2.06 -0.88
C VAL A 99 7.58 3.39 -1.49
N TRP A 100 6.29 3.54 -1.75
CA TRP A 100 5.68 4.78 -2.19
C TRP A 100 4.49 5.10 -1.29
N ASP A 101 4.60 6.21 -0.60
CA ASP A 101 3.63 6.63 0.40
C ASP A 101 2.39 7.30 -0.21
N ARG A 102 1.31 7.32 0.58
CA ARG A 102 0.03 7.99 0.31
C ARG A 102 -0.58 7.63 -1.04
N LEU A 103 -0.45 6.38 -1.45
CA LEU A 103 -1.12 5.81 -2.61
C LEU A 103 -2.44 5.15 -2.22
N HIS A 104 -3.44 5.25 -3.11
CA HIS A 104 -4.76 4.67 -2.88
C HIS A 104 -5.34 4.04 -4.14
N PRO A 105 -6.14 2.96 -4.03
CA PRO A 105 -6.89 2.47 -5.18
C PRO A 105 -8.00 3.45 -5.53
N ARG A 106 -8.39 3.49 -6.81
CA ARG A 106 -9.63 4.15 -7.19
C ARG A 106 -10.80 3.22 -6.88
N LEU A 107 -11.49 3.49 -5.77
CA LEU A 107 -12.71 2.76 -5.42
C LEU A 107 -13.82 3.02 -6.44
N THR A 108 -14.63 2.00 -6.66
CA THR A 108 -15.83 2.06 -7.52
C THR A 108 -16.99 1.41 -6.78
N ARG A 109 -18.23 1.77 -7.14
CA ARG A 109 -19.46 1.20 -6.54
C ARG A 109 -19.67 -0.25 -7.02
N ARG A 110 -18.82 -1.16 -6.56
CA ARG A 110 -18.81 -2.59 -6.90
C ARG A 110 -18.37 -3.41 -5.68
N ALA A 111 -18.67 -4.71 -5.70
CA ALA A 111 -18.30 -5.65 -4.64
C ALA A 111 -18.62 -5.07 -3.23
N ALA A 112 -17.64 -5.03 -2.33
CA ALA A 112 -17.80 -4.55 -0.95
C ALA A 112 -18.21 -3.07 -0.81
N TRP A 113 -18.21 -2.31 -1.91
CA TRP A 113 -18.52 -0.87 -1.96
C TRP A 113 -19.86 -0.55 -2.64
N LEU A 114 -20.65 -1.55 -3.05
CA LEU A 114 -21.89 -1.37 -3.79
C LEU A 114 -22.91 -0.50 -3.03
N GLY A 115 -23.17 -0.86 -1.77
CA GLY A 115 -24.12 -0.17 -0.89
C GLY A 115 -23.52 0.98 -0.06
N PHE A 116 -22.30 1.44 -0.37
CA PHE A 116 -21.65 2.47 0.44
C PHE A 116 -22.43 3.81 0.35
N PRO A 117 -22.84 4.41 1.48
CA PRO A 117 -23.59 5.66 1.47
C PRO A 117 -22.68 6.84 1.06
N GLY A 118 -23.20 7.76 0.26
CA GLY A 118 -22.49 8.99 -0.07
C GLY A 118 -21.24 8.81 -0.95
N GLU A 119 -20.24 9.67 -0.76
CA GLU A 119 -19.03 9.66 -1.58
C GLU A 119 -18.06 8.56 -1.12
N LEU A 120 -17.52 7.79 -2.07
CA LEU A 120 -16.52 6.76 -1.75
C LEU A 120 -15.26 7.42 -1.16
N PRO A 121 -14.72 6.90 -0.05
CA PRO A 121 -13.57 7.52 0.61
C PRO A 121 -12.29 7.40 -0.22
N ILE A 122 -11.31 8.24 0.11
CA ILE A 122 -9.92 8.02 -0.25
C ILE A 122 -9.27 7.39 0.96
N ILE A 123 -8.75 6.17 0.79
CA ILE A 123 -8.05 5.44 1.83
C ILE A 123 -6.60 5.35 1.36
N ALA A 124 -5.81 6.31 1.83
CA ALA A 124 -4.39 6.36 1.56
C ALA A 124 -3.67 5.25 2.34
N GLY A 125 -2.57 4.78 1.78
CA GLY A 125 -1.64 3.89 2.46
C GLY A 125 -0.35 3.81 1.65
N THR A 126 0.56 2.96 2.10
CA THR A 126 1.88 2.80 1.49
C THR A 126 1.89 1.58 0.59
N VAL A 127 2.34 1.75 -0.65
CA VAL A 127 2.62 0.60 -1.54
C VAL A 127 4.06 0.16 -1.32
N LEU A 128 4.26 -1.14 -1.17
CA LEU A 128 5.56 -1.76 -1.09
C LEU A 128 5.79 -2.68 -2.30
N ARG A 129 7.00 -2.65 -2.84
CA ARG A 129 7.49 -3.58 -3.84
C ARG A 129 8.69 -4.31 -3.26
N LEU A 130 8.60 -5.63 -3.20
CA LEU A 130 9.71 -6.51 -2.80
C LEU A 130 10.17 -7.31 -4.03
N GLN A 131 11.45 -7.19 -4.35
CA GLN A 131 12.13 -7.96 -5.39
C GLN A 131 13.29 -8.72 -4.75
N VAL A 132 13.49 -9.97 -5.14
CA VAL A 132 14.64 -10.77 -4.69
C VAL A 132 15.42 -11.32 -5.88
N ASP A 133 16.66 -11.73 -5.65
CA ASP A 133 17.53 -12.27 -6.71
C ASP A 133 17.09 -13.66 -7.17
N HIS A 134 16.64 -14.52 -6.25
CA HIS A 134 16.19 -15.87 -6.58
C HIS A 134 15.17 -16.45 -5.59
N LEU A 135 14.44 -17.48 -6.03
CA LEU A 135 13.60 -18.30 -5.16
C LEU A 135 14.28 -19.64 -4.88
N PRO A 136 14.21 -20.17 -3.64
CA PRO A 136 14.73 -21.50 -3.32
C PRO A 136 14.15 -22.63 -4.19
N SER A 137 12.94 -22.43 -4.74
CA SER A 137 12.29 -23.36 -5.66
C SER A 137 12.84 -23.32 -7.09
N GLY A 138 13.73 -22.38 -7.42
CA GLY A 138 14.26 -22.16 -8.77
C GLY A 138 13.30 -21.43 -9.73
N GLY A 139 12.13 -20.99 -9.25
CA GLY A 139 11.18 -20.21 -10.06
C GLY A 139 11.65 -18.78 -10.31
N ASP A 140 11.07 -18.15 -11.34
CA ASP A 140 11.27 -16.73 -11.65
C ASP A 140 10.81 -15.83 -10.48
N PRO A 141 11.71 -15.05 -9.85
CA PRO A 141 11.41 -14.25 -8.67
C PRO A 141 10.63 -12.99 -9.04
N LYS A 142 9.38 -13.12 -9.47
CA LYS A 142 8.54 -11.96 -9.80
C LYS A 142 8.35 -11.05 -8.58
N PRO A 143 8.33 -9.72 -8.76
CA PRO A 143 8.17 -8.79 -7.65
C PRO A 143 6.83 -9.01 -6.96
N ILE A 144 6.85 -8.98 -5.63
CA ILE A 144 5.66 -8.96 -4.80
C ILE A 144 5.28 -7.51 -4.56
N TRP A 145 4.01 -7.22 -4.78
CA TRP A 145 3.42 -5.93 -4.45
C TRP A 145 2.55 -6.08 -3.20
N MET A 146 2.67 -5.14 -2.29
CA MET A 146 1.89 -5.09 -1.07
C MET A 146 1.35 -3.68 -0.86
N TRP A 147 0.30 -3.57 -0.07
CA TRP A 147 -0.21 -2.29 0.42
C TRP A 147 -0.45 -2.38 1.91
N TRP A 148 0.10 -1.40 2.62
CA TRP A 148 0.00 -1.20 4.05
C TRP A 148 -0.92 0.00 4.32
N SER A 149 -1.81 -0.10 5.30
CA SER A 149 -2.72 0.99 5.65
C SER A 149 -2.03 2.20 6.28
N GLY A 150 -0.83 2.03 6.82
CA GLY A 150 -0.05 3.14 7.35
C GLY A 150 0.45 4.07 6.26
N THR A 151 0.60 5.34 6.64
CA THR A 151 1.21 6.39 5.81
C THR A 151 2.44 6.95 6.49
N ASP A 152 3.23 7.72 5.75
CA ASP A 152 4.49 8.32 6.21
C ASP A 152 5.51 7.26 6.66
N GLY A 153 5.49 6.10 6.01
CA GLY A 153 6.35 4.96 6.33
C GLY A 153 7.83 5.31 6.21
N THR A 154 8.59 4.94 7.25
CA THR A 154 10.04 5.10 7.34
C THR A 154 10.77 3.87 6.80
N SER A 155 12.10 3.94 6.64
CA SER A 155 12.90 2.74 6.32
C SER A 155 12.76 1.62 7.34
N GLN A 156 12.55 1.95 8.62
CA GLN A 156 12.30 0.95 9.66
C GLN A 156 10.96 0.22 9.46
N ASP A 157 9.93 0.94 8.98
CA ASP A 157 8.66 0.32 8.62
C ASP A 157 8.84 -0.59 7.40
N VAL A 158 9.66 -0.19 6.43
CA VAL A 158 9.99 -1.04 5.26
C VAL A 158 10.64 -2.35 5.70
N ASP A 159 11.60 -2.30 6.63
CA ASP A 159 12.28 -3.51 7.11
C ASP A 159 11.39 -4.38 8.02
N ARG A 160 10.38 -3.79 8.66
CA ARG A 160 9.42 -4.50 9.51
C ARG A 160 8.34 -5.25 8.70
N LEU A 161 7.92 -4.71 7.55
CA LEU A 161 6.77 -5.15 6.76
C LEU A 161 7.12 -6.25 5.74
#